data_AF-A0A2H3DSE3-F1
#
_entry.id   AF-A0A2H3DSE3-F1
#
_cell.length_a   1.000
_cell.length_b   1.000
_cell.length_c   1.000
_cell.angle_alpha   90.00
_cell.angle_beta   90.00
_cell.angle_gamma   90.00
#
_symmetry.space_group_name_H-M   'P 1'
#
loop_
_entity.id
_entity.type
_entity.pdbx_description
1 polymer ?
#
loop_
_entity_poly.entity_id
_entity_poly.type
_entity_poly.pdbx_seq_one_letter_code
_entity_poly.pdbx_strand_id
1 'polypeptide(L)'
;PLSMIAYLRVYWLEEKVKKYWSAIYHQEWTILEECDTNMLVEAWHHLLKGHFAEGKRNQCLDHLIHVLVVVAMRHFIYWHQRQALGLDGLNLEAQAWKDV
;
A
#
# COMPACT_ATOMS: atom_id res chain seq x y z
N PRO A 1 12.15 34.05 5.42
CA PRO A 1 11.96 32.59 5.18
C PRO A 1 12.41 31.78 6.39
N LEU A 2 11.54 30.96 6.98
CA LEU A 2 11.96 29.96 7.97
C LEU A 2 12.95 29.01 7.27
N SER A 3 14.08 28.72 7.90
CA SER A 3 14.97 27.68 7.37
C SER A 3 14.18 26.37 7.31
N MET A 4 14.44 25.54 6.31
CA MET A 4 13.78 24.23 6.16
C MET A 4 13.84 23.41 7.46
N ILE A 5 14.95 23.54 8.21
CA ILE A 5 15.12 22.90 9.52
C ILE A 5 14.13 23.43 10.56
N ALA A 6 13.89 24.75 10.60
CA ALA A 6 12.91 25.33 11.50
C ALA A 6 11.49 24.89 11.14
N TYR A 7 11.17 24.80 9.85
CA TYR A 7 9.89 24.26 9.37
C TYR A 7 9.70 22.79 9.80
N LEU A 8 10.67 21.93 9.52
CA LEU A 8 10.60 20.52 9.91
C LEU A 8 10.52 20.35 11.43
N ARG A 9 11.23 21.18 12.19
CA ARG A 9 11.20 21.12 13.66
C ARG A 9 9.82 21.47 14.24
N VAL A 10 9.15 22.48 13.69
CA VAL A 10 7.85 22.94 14.16
C VAL A 10 6.73 21.99 13.74
N TYR A 11 6.75 21.49 12.50
CA TYR A 11 5.60 20.78 11.94
C TYR A 11 5.74 19.26 11.92
N TRP A 12 6.95 18.72 11.91
CA TRP A 12 7.19 17.29 11.69
C TRP A 12 7.93 16.60 12.84
N LEU A 13 8.87 17.29 13.50
CA LEU A 13 9.68 16.71 14.58
C LEU A 13 9.12 16.95 15.99
N GLU A 14 7.94 17.58 16.12
CA GLU A 14 7.23 17.64 17.39
C GLU A 14 6.79 16.24 17.82
N GLU A 15 6.94 15.90 19.11
CA GLU A 15 6.64 14.57 19.66
C GLU A 15 5.21 14.08 19.36
N LYS A 16 4.26 15.01 19.21
CA LYS A 16 2.87 14.68 18.84
C LYS A 16 2.76 14.19 17.41
N VAL A 17 3.55 14.73 16.49
CA VAL A 17 3.49 14.43 15.06
C VAL A 17 4.39 13.24 14.73
N LYS A 18 5.55 13.12 15.39
CA LYS A 18 6.48 11.98 15.27
C LYS A 18 5.80 10.63 15.40
N LYS A 19 4.84 10.49 16.31
CA LYS A 19 4.11 9.23 16.53
C LYS A 19 3.32 8.73 15.31
N TYR A 20 3.00 9.62 14.36
CA TYR A 20 2.21 9.28 13.17
C TYR A 20 3.06 8.93 11.95
N TRP A 21 4.39 9.12 11.98
CA TRP A 21 5.26 8.86 10.82
C TRP A 21 6.59 8.19 11.18
N SER A 22 6.96 8.16 12.46
CA SER A 22 8.22 7.57 12.91
C SER A 22 8.04 6.08 13.17
N ALA A 23 8.77 5.27 12.40
CA ALA A 23 8.75 3.80 12.49
C ALA A 23 9.01 3.23 13.90
N ILE A 24 9.65 3.99 14.80
CA ILE A 24 9.90 3.56 16.19
C ILE A 24 8.58 3.45 16.98
N TYR A 25 7.57 4.26 16.65
CA TYR A 25 6.29 4.30 17.35
C TYR A 25 5.23 3.36 16.73
N HIS A 26 5.52 2.77 15.57
CA HIS A 26 4.61 1.89 14.82
C HIS A 26 4.88 0.39 15.13
N GLN A 27 5.40 0.07 16.31
CA GLN A 27 5.78 -1.32 16.67
C GLN A 27 4.60 -2.19 17.12
N GLU A 28 3.45 -1.58 17.45
CA GLU A 28 2.32 -2.28 18.09
C GLU A 28 1.02 -2.26 17.25
N TRP A 29 1.03 -1.67 16.04
CA TRP A 29 -0.21 -1.51 15.26
C TRP A 29 -0.34 -2.60 14.19
N THR A 30 -1.54 -3.16 14.05
CA THR A 30 -1.83 -4.15 13.00
C THR A 30 -2.04 -3.46 11.65
N ILE A 31 -1.68 -4.14 10.55
CA ILE A 31 -1.76 -3.64 9.15
C ILE A 31 -3.15 -3.10 8.77
N LEU A 32 -4.19 -3.53 9.49
CA LEU A 32 -5.60 -3.14 9.29
C LEU A 32 -6.02 -1.93 10.15
N GLU A 33 -5.47 -1.78 11.36
CA GLU A 33 -5.69 -0.60 12.22
C GLU A 33 -4.96 0.62 11.68
N GLU A 34 -3.82 0.37 11.04
CA GLU A 34 -3.01 1.34 10.33
C GLU A 34 -3.05 0.99 8.84
N CYS A 35 -4.19 1.24 8.20
CA CYS A 35 -4.27 1.36 6.74
C CYS A 35 -3.42 2.58 6.34
N ASP A 36 -2.11 2.47 6.52
CA ASP A 36 -1.13 3.52 6.29
C ASP A 36 -1.10 3.66 4.78
N THR A 37 -1.93 4.58 4.30
CA THR A 37 -2.24 4.78 2.90
C THR A 37 -0.97 4.81 2.07
N ASN A 38 0.13 5.31 2.63
CA ASN A 38 1.42 5.36 1.96
C ASN A 38 2.05 3.97 1.75
N MET A 39 2.06 3.09 2.74
CA MET A 39 2.61 1.73 2.59
C MET A 39 1.77 0.88 1.63
N LEU A 40 0.44 0.98 1.72
CA LEU A 40 -0.44 0.27 0.79
C LEU A 40 -0.32 0.81 -0.64
N VAL A 41 -0.26 2.12 -0.81
CA VAL A 41 -0.05 2.76 -2.12
C VAL A 41 1.33 2.41 -2.67
N GLU A 42 2.38 2.37 -1.84
CA GLU A 42 3.72 1.97 -2.25
C GLU A 42 3.76 0.50 -2.67
N ALA A 43 3.18 -0.41 -1.88
CA ALA A 43 3.07 -1.82 -2.23
C ALA A 43 2.30 -2.01 -3.54
N TRP A 44 1.19 -1.31 -3.72
CA TRP A 44 0.43 -1.28 -4.98
C TRP A 44 1.25 -0.74 -6.14
N HIS A 45 2.00 0.34 -5.93
CA HIS A 45 2.85 0.93 -6.95
C HIS A 45 3.99 -0.01 -7.35
N HIS A 46 4.60 -0.72 -6.40
CA HIS A 46 5.60 -1.75 -6.67
C HIS A 46 5.02 -2.91 -7.48
N LEU A 47 3.83 -3.38 -7.11
CA LEU A 47 3.12 -4.44 -7.84
C LEU A 47 2.77 -4.00 -9.26
N LEU A 48 2.20 -2.80 -9.43
CA LEU A 48 1.88 -2.23 -10.74
C LEU A 48 3.13 -2.11 -11.61
N LYS A 49 4.20 -1.56 -11.04
CA LYS A 49 5.47 -1.39 -11.74
C LYS A 49 6.07 -2.73 -12.17
N GLY A 50 6.10 -3.72 -11.29
CA GLY A 50 6.74 -5.01 -11.54
C GLY A 50 5.91 -5.94 -12.42
N HIS A 51 4.62 -6.09 -12.09
CA HIS A 51 3.76 -7.13 -12.66
C HIS A 51 2.97 -6.65 -13.89
N PHE A 52 2.61 -5.36 -13.95
CA PHE A 52 1.71 -4.84 -14.99
C PHE A 52 2.36 -3.83 -15.95
N ALA A 53 3.38 -3.11 -15.50
CA ALA A 53 4.07 -2.09 -16.30
C ALA A 53 5.45 -2.54 -16.82
N GLU A 54 5.82 -3.81 -16.66
CA GLU A 54 7.09 -4.40 -17.12
C GLU A 54 8.35 -3.62 -16.67
N GLY A 55 8.28 -2.94 -15.52
CA GLY A 55 9.36 -2.10 -15.02
C GLY A 55 9.50 -0.73 -15.68
N LYS A 56 8.63 -0.36 -16.64
CA LYS A 56 8.65 0.96 -17.30
C LYS A 56 8.23 2.05 -16.34
N ARG A 57 9.07 3.08 -16.20
CA ARG A 57 8.91 4.16 -15.21
C ARG A 57 8.00 5.30 -15.67
N ASN A 58 7.91 5.54 -16.98
CA ASN A 58 7.00 6.53 -17.59
C ASN A 58 6.16 5.85 -18.66
N GLN A 59 4.84 5.84 -18.47
CA GLN A 59 3.87 5.45 -19.48
C GLN A 59 2.94 6.62 -19.75
N CYS A 60 2.39 6.68 -20.96
CA CYS A 60 1.32 7.62 -21.26
C CYS A 60 0.14 7.37 -20.31
N LEU A 61 -0.47 8.44 -19.80
CA LEU A 61 -1.58 8.35 -18.84
C LEU A 61 -2.72 7.48 -19.36
N ASP A 62 -3.07 7.58 -20.64
CA ASP A 62 -4.13 6.79 -21.25
C ASP A 62 -3.82 5.29 -21.25
N HIS A 63 -2.56 4.93 -21.50
CA HIS A 63 -2.12 3.54 -21.45
C HIS A 63 -2.12 3.01 -20.02
N LEU A 64 -1.71 3.84 -19.05
CA LEU A 64 -1.76 3.48 -17.63
C LEU A 64 -3.20 3.23 -17.18
N ILE A 65 -4.15 4.09 -17.57
CA ILE A 65 -5.58 3.91 -17.27
C ILE A 65 -6.08 2.60 -17.88
N HIS A 66 -5.72 2.31 -19.13
CA HIS A 66 -6.08 1.04 -19.78
C HIS A 66 -5.54 -0.18 -19.01
N VAL A 67 -4.27 -0.16 -18.61
CA VAL A 67 -3.64 -1.25 -17.86
C VAL A 67 -4.34 -1.44 -16.50
N LEU A 68 -4.63 -0.35 -15.79
CA LEU A 68 -5.32 -0.40 -14.50
C LEU A 68 -6.72 -1.01 -14.62
N VAL A 69 -7.54 -0.51 -15.56
CA VAL A 69 -8.95 -0.89 -15.66
C VAL A 69 -9.14 -2.24 -16.34
N VAL A 70 -8.40 -2.52 -17.42
CA VAL A 70 -8.64 -3.70 -18.24
C VAL A 70 -7.81 -4.90 -17.76
N VAL A 71 -6.58 -4.67 -17.32
CA VAL A 71 -5.66 -5.76 -16.96
C VAL A 71 -5.67 -6.00 -15.46
N ALA A 72 -5.35 -4.98 -14.65
CA ALA A 72 -5.21 -5.14 -13.21
C ALA A 72 -6.54 -5.50 -12.54
N MET A 73 -7.63 -4.77 -12.81
CA MET A 73 -8.93 -5.11 -12.21
C MET A 73 -9.38 -6.55 -12.54
N ARG A 74 -9.23 -7.00 -13.80
CA ARG A 74 -9.59 -8.37 -14.17
C ARG A 74 -8.74 -9.40 -13.43
N HIS A 75 -7.45 -9.14 -13.28
CA HIS A 75 -6.56 -10.00 -12.51
C HIS A 75 -7.04 -10.12 -11.05
N PHE A 76 -7.36 -9.01 -10.39
CA PHE A 76 -7.84 -9.04 -9.00
C PHE A 76 -9.22 -9.67 -8.85
N ILE A 77 -10.14 -9.44 -9.79
CA ILE A 77 -11.45 -10.11 -9.78
C ILE A 77 -11.27 -11.63 -9.91
N TYR A 78 -10.44 -12.07 -10.85
CA TYR A 78 -10.16 -13.49 -11.06
C TYR A 78 -9.47 -14.11 -9.83
N TRP A 79 -8.48 -13.43 -9.26
CA TRP A 79 -7.78 -13.87 -8.07
C TRP A 79 -8.72 -13.95 -6.85
N HIS A 80 -9.57 -12.95 -6.64
CA HIS A 80 -10.58 -12.96 -5.58
C HIS A 80 -11.59 -14.11 -5.76
N GLN A 81 -12.02 -14.40 -6.99
CA GLN A 81 -12.89 -15.54 -7.27
C GLN A 81 -12.22 -16.87 -6.93
N ARG A 82 -10.95 -17.05 -7.28
CA ARG A 82 -10.18 -18.25 -6.94
C ARG A 82 -9.99 -18.41 -5.44
N GLN A 83 -9.75 -17.29 -4.75
CA GLN A 83 -9.64 -17.27 -3.30
C GLN A 83 -10.96 -17.65 -2.62
N ALA A 84 -12.09 -17.10 -3.11
CA ALA A 84 -13.43 -17.47 -2.63
C ALA A 84 -13.76 -18.96 -2.86
N LEU A 85 -13.23 -19.55 -3.93
CA LEU A 85 -13.34 -20.99 -4.22
C LEU A 85 -12.35 -21.85 -3.40
N GLY A 86 -11.47 -21.23 -2.61
CA GLY A 86 -10.49 -21.93 -1.77
C GLY A 86 -9.27 -22.47 -2.52
N LEU A 87 -9.06 -22.07 -3.78
CA LEU A 87 -7.97 -22.58 -4.63
C LEU A 87 -6.60 -21.94 -4.31
N ASP A 88 -6.60 -20.70 -3.83
CA ASP A 88 -5.38 -19.91 -3.56
C ASP A 88 -5.10 -19.75 -2.05
N GLY A 89 -5.77 -20.53 -1.19
CA GLY A 89 -5.63 -20.45 0.26
C GLY A 89 -6.30 -19.23 0.89
N LEU A 90 -6.44 -19.23 2.22
CA LEU A 90 -6.96 -18.07 2.93
C LEU A 90 -5.92 -16.94 2.90
N ASN A 91 -6.39 -15.71 2.88
CA ASN A 91 -5.50 -14.57 3.10
C ASN A 91 -4.81 -14.74 4.47
N LEU A 92 -3.55 -14.32 4.61
CA LEU A 92 -2.80 -14.45 5.88
C LEU A 92 -3.57 -13.86 7.07
N GLU A 93 -4.33 -12.80 6.82
CA GLU A 93 -5.25 -12.23 7.80
C GLU A 93 -6.48 -13.12 8.05
N ALA A 94 -7.14 -13.62 7.01
CA ALA A 94 -8.29 -14.53 7.17
C ALA A 94 -7.89 -15.85 7.87
N GLN A 95 -6.62 -16.22 7.81
CA GLN A 95 -6.02 -17.29 8.62
C GLN A 95 -5.85 -16.84 10.08
N ALA A 96 -5.23 -15.67 10.31
CA ALA A 96 -5.03 -15.12 11.66
C ALA A 96 -6.34 -14.91 12.45
N TRP A 97 -7.43 -14.52 11.78
CA TRP A 97 -8.76 -14.41 12.40
C TRP A 97 -9.42 -15.76 12.73
N LYS A 98 -8.99 -16.85 12.09
CA LYS A 98 -9.47 -18.22 12.41
C LYS A 98 -8.68 -18.88 13.53
N ASP A 99 -7.46 -18.41 13.78
CA ASP A 99 -6.55 -18.92 14.80
C ASP A 99 -6.72 -18.20 16.17
N VAL A 100 -7.64 -17.22 16.25
CA VAL A 100 -8.11 -16.54 17.47
C VAL A 100 -9.44 -17.14 17.93
#